data_AF-A0A3D0ZJX9-F1
#
_entry.id   AF-A0A3D0ZJX9-F1
#
_cell.length_a   1.000
_cell.length_b   1.000
_cell.length_c   1.000
_cell.angle_alpha   90.00
_cell.angle_beta   90.00
_cell.angle_gamma   90.00
#
_symmetry.space_group_name_H-M   'P 1'
#
loop_
_entity.id
_entity.type
_entity.pdbx_description
1 polymer ?
#
loop_
_entity_poly.entity_id
_entity_poly.type
_entity_poly.pdbx_seq_one_letter_code
_entity_poly.pdbx_strand_id
1 'polypeptide(L)' 'QFFITTIPTDWLQGKHSIFGEVADEESKKVVDAIEGVRTGMGDRPVEDVTINSIDIEQL' A
#
# COMPACT_ATOMS: atom_id res chain seq x y z
N GLN A 1 4.98 10.01 4.88
CA GLN A 1 5.22 8.62 4.45
C GLN A 1 4.10 7.77 5.02
N PHE A 2 3.64 6.77 4.30
CA PHE A 2 2.61 5.83 4.73
C PHE A 2 2.93 4.44 4.17
N PHE A 3 2.20 3.44 4.62
CA PHE A 3 2.25 2.06 4.10
C PHE A 3 0.84 1.47 4.09
N ILE A 4 0.63 0.45 3.28
CA ILE A 4 -0.60 -0.35 3.22
C ILE A 4 -0.22 -1.77 3.66
N THR A 5 -0.97 -2.35 4.58
CA THR A 5 -0.76 -3.73 5.03
C THR A 5 -1.43 -4.71 4.08
N THR A 6 -0.75 -5.78 3.69
CA THR A 6 -1.28 -6.87 2.84
C THR A 6 -1.63 -8.14 3.62
N ILE A 7 -1.24 -8.19 4.89
CA ILE A 7 -1.57 -9.26 5.85
C ILE A 7 -1.97 -8.64 7.20
N PRO A 8 -2.60 -9.41 8.11
CA PRO A 8 -2.77 -8.98 9.50
C PRO A 8 -1.41 -8.72 10.18
N THR A 9 -1.23 -7.52 10.75
CA THR A 9 0.04 -7.08 11.37
C THR A 9 -0.14 -6.56 12.80
N ASP A 10 -0.60 -7.41 13.71
CA ASP A 10 -0.97 -7.02 15.09
C ASP A 10 0.17 -6.38 15.92
N TRP A 11 1.42 -6.61 15.52
CA TRP A 11 2.61 -6.05 16.17
C TRP A 11 2.82 -4.55 15.90
N LEU A 12 2.06 -3.96 14.97
CA LEU A 12 2.13 -2.53 14.61
C LEU A 12 1.10 -1.67 15.38
N GLN A 13 0.09 -2.27 16.01
CA GLN A 13 -0.92 -1.54 16.78
C GLN A 13 -0.28 -0.63 17.84
N GLY A 14 -0.73 0.62 17.87
CA GLY A 14 -0.23 1.64 18.80
C GLY A 14 1.15 2.23 18.46
N LYS A 15 1.85 1.69 17.45
CA LYS A 15 3.14 2.21 16.96
C LYS A 15 3.00 3.05 15.68
N HIS A 16 1.95 2.80 14.91
CA HIS A 16 1.62 3.53 13.68
C HIS A 16 0.14 3.92 13.68
N SER A 17 -0.15 5.17 13.31
CA SER A 17 -1.53 5.67 13.21
C SER A 17 -2.24 5.03 12.02
N ILE A 18 -3.37 4.39 12.28
CA ILE A 18 -4.30 3.90 11.24
C ILE A 18 -5.25 5.06 10.92
N PHE A 19 -5.31 5.48 9.64
CA PHE A 19 -6.10 6.63 9.20
C PHE A 19 -6.96 6.37 7.96
N GLY A 20 -7.02 5.13 7.47
CA GLY A 20 -7.82 4.75 6.32
C GLY A 20 -7.67 3.28 5.96
N GLU A 21 -8.44 2.84 4.97
CA GLU A 21 -8.40 1.49 4.40
C GLU A 21 -8.58 1.54 2.88
N VAL A 22 -8.18 0.47 2.19
CA VAL A 22 -8.44 0.30 0.75
C VAL A 22 -9.90 -0.13 0.59
N ALA A 23 -10.72 0.73 -0.01
CA ALA A 23 -12.18 0.63 0.06
C ALA A 23 -12.78 -0.52 -0.75
N ASP A 24 -12.32 -0.73 -1.98
CA ASP A 24 -12.94 -1.67 -2.93
C ASP A 24 -11.99 -2.82 -3.34
N GLU A 25 -12.58 -3.90 -3.85
CA GLU A 25 -11.85 -5.10 -4.24
C GLU A 25 -10.99 -4.91 -5.49
N GLU A 26 -11.29 -3.95 -6.36
CA GLU A 26 -10.46 -3.65 -7.52
C GLU A 26 -9.16 -2.98 -7.08
N SER A 27 -9.27 -1.99 -6.19
CA SER A 27 -8.15 -1.31 -5.54
C SER A 27 -7.30 -2.27 -4.72
N LYS A 28 -7.89 -3.25 -4.02
CA LYS A 28 -7.12 -4.31 -3.32
C LYS A 28 -6.29 -5.15 -4.27
N LYS A 29 -6.85 -5.57 -5.43
CA LYS A 29 -6.08 -6.33 -6.44
C LYS A 29 -4.89 -5.54 -6.97
N VAL A 30 -5.00 -4.21 -7.07
CA VAL A 30 -3.87 -3.35 -7.46
C VAL A 30 -2.80 -3.38 -6.37
N VAL A 31 -3.18 -3.30 -5.09
CA VAL A 31 -2.24 -3.43 -3.96
C VAL A 31 -1.56 -4.80 -3.96
N ASP A 32 -2.30 -5.88 -4.14
CA ASP A 32 -1.75 -7.25 -4.22
C ASP A 32 -0.77 -7.41 -5.39
N ALA A 33 -1.09 -6.80 -6.54
CA ALA A 33 -0.19 -6.80 -7.70
C ALA A 33 1.10 -6.00 -7.42
N ILE A 34 0.99 -4.88 -6.71
CA ILE A 34 2.15 -4.06 -6.30
C ILE A 34 3.00 -4.82 -5.26
N GLU A 35 2.40 -5.52 -4.31
CA GLU A 35 3.12 -6.38 -3.35
C GLU A 35 3.96 -7.45 -4.05
N GLY A 36 3.41 -8.05 -5.12
CA GLY A 36 4.06 -9.10 -5.89
C GLY A 36 5.16 -8.66 -6.86
N VAL A 37 5.47 -7.36 -6.99
CA VAL A 37 6.49 -6.90 -7.93
C VAL A 37 7.89 -7.36 -7.52
N ARG A 38 8.77 -7.55 -8.51
CA ARG A 38 10.16 -7.93 -8.24
C ARG A 38 10.88 -6.80 -7.51
N THR A 39 11.45 -7.12 -6.35
CA THR A 39 12.27 -6.20 -5.56
C THR A 39 13.77 -6.47 -5.72
N GLY A 40 14.57 -5.43 -5.53
CA GLY A 40 16.03 -5.45 -5.54
C GLY A 40 16.60 -5.17 -4.14
N MET A 41 17.73 -4.47 -4.08
CA MET A 41 18.41 -4.15 -2.82
C MET A 41 17.54 -3.25 -1.93
N GLY A 42 17.39 -3.63 -0.65
CA GLY A 42 16.63 -2.86 0.34
C GLY A 42 15.13 -2.83 0.06
N ASP A 43 14.59 -3.91 -0.50
CA ASP A 43 13.15 -4.10 -0.82
C ASP A 43 12.59 -3.08 -1.81
N ARG A 44 13.44 -2.33 -2.51
CA ARG A 44 13.01 -1.38 -3.54
C ARG A 44 12.56 -2.13 -4.80
N PRO A 45 11.41 -1.81 -5.41
CA PRO A 45 11.02 -2.34 -6.71
C PRO A 45 12.12 -2.16 -7.78
N VAL A 46 12.34 -3.19 -8.60
CA VAL A 46 13.30 -3.12 -9.73
C VAL A 46 12.76 -2.21 -10.83
N GLU A 47 11.46 -2.24 -11.04
CA GLU A 47 10.72 -1.32 -11.91
C GLU A 47 9.97 -0.33 -11.02
N ASP A 48 10.08 0.97 -11.29
CA ASP A 48 9.51 2.00 -10.42
C ASP A 48 7.96 1.93 -10.41
N VAL A 49 7.38 1.79 -9.21
CA VAL A 49 5.94 1.91 -8.98
C VAL A 49 5.67 3.33 -8.49
N THR A 50 5.10 4.17 -9.37
CA THR A 50 4.97 5.62 -9.14
C THR A 50 3.51 6.04 -9.02
N ILE A 51 3.19 6.82 -7.98
CA ILE A 51 1.91 7.53 -7.86
C ILE A 51 1.97 8.77 -8.76
N ASN A 52 1.16 8.81 -9.81
CA ASN A 52 1.18 9.90 -10.80
C ASN A 52 0.30 11.09 -10.41
N SER A 53 -0.84 10.83 -9.78
CA SER A 53 -1.80 11.84 -9.31
C SER A 53 -2.60 11.30 -8.12
N ILE A 54 -3.25 12.22 -7.39
CA ILE A 54 -4.17 11.91 -6.30
C ILE A 54 -5.37 12.84 -6.45
N ASP A 55 -6.56 12.25 -6.58
CA ASP A 55 -7.83 12.96 -6.61
C ASP A 55 -8.57 12.73 -5.29
N ILE A 56 -9.09 13.81 -4.70
CA ILE A 56 -9.78 13.76 -3.40
C ILE A 56 -11.25 14.08 -3.62
N GLU A 57 -12.11 13.11 -3.32
CA GLU A 57 -13.56 13.24 -3.40
C GLU A 57 -14.16 13.10 -1.99
N GLN A 58 -15.19 13.90 -1.70
CA GLN A 58 -16.04 13.64 -0.54
C GLN A 58 -17.04 12.56 -0.93
N LEU A 59 -16.95 11.41 -0.25
CA LEU A 59 -17.95 10.34 -0.30
C LEU A 59 -19.29 10.80 0.29
#